data_AF-A0A9E8N1Z2-F1
#
_entry.id   AF-A0A9E8N1Z2-F1
#
_cell.length_a   1.000
_cell.length_b   1.000
_cell.length_c   1.000
_cell.angle_alpha   90.00
_cell.angle_beta   90.00
_cell.angle_gamma   90.00
#
_symmetry.space_group_name_H-M   'P 1'
#
loop_
_entity.id
_entity.type
_entity.pdbx_description
1 polymer ?
#
loop_
_entity_poly.entity_id
_entity_poly.type
_entity_poly.pdbx_seq_one_letter_code
_entity_poly.pdbx_strand_id
1 'polypeptide(L)'
;MGKTKIVAGYCRVSTLEQKKGYGIDIQRREIENYAGASGFMVDQFYIDEARTGITENRKALRRLLKDSKNGRIKRVVVASLDRLSRDLRLTENLLFEFDRLGVKVLIADMPHYDGSDRKDVLIRQIREAIAEENRKEIIERLKKGREERIRRGKMAGGTLPYGFSRRGKEISKNPQEQEMVRLIFLLQDQKKTSQEIAQHLNRQGFTRRNRKPWTPRQVLAVLSREELYKQGMIRYGEVVGVNPDLISL
;
A
#
# COMPACT_ATOMS: atom_id res chain seq x y z
N MET A 1 -13.69 12.71 46.43
CA MET A 1 -13.56 11.91 45.19
C MET A 1 -12.77 12.70 44.17
N GLY A 2 -11.56 12.26 43.82
CA GLY A 2 -10.73 12.94 42.82
C GLY A 2 -11.36 12.83 41.44
N LYS A 3 -11.35 13.90 40.64
CA LYS A 3 -11.89 13.90 39.27
C LYS A 3 -11.18 12.81 38.45
N THR A 4 -11.94 11.86 37.91
CA THR A 4 -11.45 10.87 36.93
C THR A 4 -10.79 11.62 35.78
N LYS A 5 -9.53 11.28 35.49
CA LYS A 5 -8.78 11.93 34.40
C LYS A 5 -9.23 11.32 33.07
N ILE A 6 -9.79 12.15 32.20
CA ILE A 6 -10.30 11.73 30.89
C ILE A 6 -9.16 11.68 29.86
N VAL A 7 -9.19 10.67 28.98
CA VAL A 7 -8.24 10.50 27.86
C VAL A 7 -9.00 10.21 26.56
N ALA A 8 -8.39 10.57 25.42
CA ALA A 8 -8.84 10.11 24.11
C ALA A 8 -8.08 8.86 23.68
N GLY A 9 -8.73 7.92 23.01
CA GLY A 9 -8.08 6.81 22.32
C GLY A 9 -7.88 7.12 20.84
N TYR A 10 -6.75 6.74 20.26
CA TYR A 10 -6.55 6.79 18.80
C TYR A 10 -6.16 5.41 18.24
N CYS A 11 -6.90 4.96 17.24
CA CYS A 11 -6.68 3.67 16.57
C CYS A 11 -6.47 3.87 15.06
N ARG A 12 -5.62 3.02 14.48
CA ARG A 12 -5.38 3.00 13.04
C ARG A 12 -5.27 1.58 12.51
N VAL A 13 -5.93 1.28 11.40
CA VAL A 13 -5.90 -0.06 10.80
C VAL A 13 -5.76 0.02 9.29
N SER A 14 -5.01 -0.91 8.68
CA SER A 14 -4.99 -1.07 7.22
C SER A 14 -6.05 -2.04 6.71
N THR A 15 -6.44 -1.93 5.44
CA THR A 15 -7.46 -2.81 4.80
C THR A 15 -7.13 -4.29 4.91
N LEU A 16 -5.83 -4.62 4.92
CA LEU A 16 -5.35 -5.99 5.10
C LEU A 16 -5.55 -6.49 6.55
N GLU A 17 -5.36 -5.62 7.54
CA GLU A 17 -5.61 -5.92 8.95
C GLU A 17 -7.11 -5.98 9.27
N GLN A 18 -7.95 -5.17 8.61
CA GLN A 18 -9.41 -5.24 8.71
C GLN A 18 -9.95 -6.61 8.26
N LYS A 19 -9.45 -7.15 7.14
CA LYS A 19 -9.85 -8.47 6.63
C LYS A 19 -9.52 -9.63 7.56
N LYS A 20 -8.56 -9.43 8.47
CA LYS A 20 -8.22 -10.42 9.49
C LYS A 20 -9.13 -10.36 10.73
N GLY A 21 -10.01 -9.37 10.85
CA GLY A 21 -11.05 -9.32 11.89
C GLY A 21 -10.61 -8.90 13.29
N TYR A 22 -9.34 -8.52 13.49
CA TYR A 22 -8.79 -8.32 14.84
C TYR A 22 -8.11 -6.96 15.06
N GLY A 23 -8.05 -6.07 14.06
CA GLY A 23 -7.17 -4.90 14.12
C GLY A 23 -7.58 -3.79 15.11
N ILE A 24 -8.82 -3.32 15.07
CA ILE A 24 -9.27 -2.15 15.85
C ILE A 24 -9.74 -2.53 17.26
N ASP A 25 -10.45 -3.65 17.40
CA ASP A 25 -11.00 -4.05 18.70
C ASP A 25 -9.90 -4.47 19.67
N ILE A 26 -8.82 -5.07 19.17
CA ILE A 26 -7.61 -5.31 19.98
C ILE A 26 -7.01 -3.98 20.45
N GLN A 27 -6.80 -3.02 19.54
CA GLN A 27 -6.26 -1.70 19.90
C GLN A 27 -7.13 -0.98 20.94
N ARG A 28 -8.46 -1.02 20.78
CA ARG A 28 -9.39 -0.42 21.75
C ARG A 28 -9.24 -1.05 23.12
N ARG A 29 -9.21 -2.38 23.18
CA ARG A 29 -9.03 -3.14 24.43
C ARG A 29 -7.70 -2.83 25.09
N GLU A 30 -6.62 -2.77 24.32
CA GLU A 30 -5.28 -2.40 24.84
C GLU A 30 -5.28 -0.98 25.42
N ILE A 31 -5.90 -0.03 24.71
CA ILE A 31 -6.05 1.37 25.15
C ILE A 31 -6.90 1.45 26.43
N GLU A 32 -8.05 0.77 26.49
CA GLU A 32 -8.95 0.74 27.65
C GLU A 32 -8.28 0.09 28.87
N ASN A 33 -7.59 -1.03 28.68
CA ASN A 33 -6.86 -1.70 29.75
C ASN A 33 -5.76 -0.81 30.31
N TYR A 34 -4.96 -0.17 29.45
CA TYR A 34 -3.93 0.76 29.87
C TYR A 34 -4.53 1.98 30.60
N ALA A 35 -5.60 2.55 30.06
CA ALA A 35 -6.29 3.69 30.67
C ALA A 35 -6.82 3.32 32.07
N GLY A 36 -7.54 2.20 32.19
CA GLY A 36 -8.08 1.72 33.46
C GLY A 36 -7.00 1.44 34.50
N ALA A 37 -5.91 0.74 34.11
CA ALA A 37 -4.77 0.48 34.98
C ALA A 37 -4.07 1.77 35.46
N SER A 38 -4.14 2.84 34.66
CA SER A 38 -3.53 4.14 34.96
C SER A 38 -4.50 5.13 35.62
N GLY A 39 -5.71 4.70 36.00
CA GLY A 39 -6.73 5.55 36.62
C GLY A 39 -7.37 6.57 35.67
N PHE A 40 -7.30 6.32 34.37
CA PHE A 40 -7.94 7.10 33.32
C PHE A 40 -9.25 6.47 32.85
N MET A 41 -10.12 7.28 32.26
CA MET A 41 -11.30 6.82 31.51
C MET A 41 -11.22 7.31 30.07
N VAL A 42 -11.43 6.41 29.11
CA VAL A 42 -11.47 6.75 27.70
C VAL A 42 -12.83 7.36 27.37
N ASP A 43 -12.86 8.62 26.97
CA ASP A 43 -14.11 9.34 26.64
C ASP A 43 -14.53 9.13 25.18
N GLN A 44 -13.55 9.05 24.27
CA GLN A 44 -13.83 8.87 22.86
C GLN A 44 -12.66 8.22 22.11
N PHE A 45 -13.01 7.51 21.04
CA PHE A 45 -12.05 6.95 20.09
C PHE A 45 -12.04 7.72 18.76
N TYR A 46 -10.84 8.07 18.31
CA TYR A 46 -10.56 8.59 16.97
C TYR A 46 -9.97 7.45 16.13
N ILE A 47 -10.63 7.10 15.02
CA ILE A 47 -10.31 5.89 14.27
C ILE A 47 -10.09 6.23 12.80
N ASP A 48 -8.89 5.93 12.30
CA ASP A 48 -8.56 6.05 10.88
C ASP A 48 -8.41 4.66 10.22
N GLU A 49 -9.15 4.49 9.13
CA GLU A 49 -9.09 3.29 8.28
C GLU A 49 -8.24 3.56 7.05
N ALA A 50 -7.07 2.93 6.98
CA ALA A 50 -6.18 3.02 5.85
C ALA A 50 -6.61 2.07 4.73
N ARG A 51 -7.02 2.64 3.59
CA ARG A 51 -7.32 1.89 2.36
C ARG A 51 -6.07 1.65 1.52
N THR A 52 -5.73 0.38 1.25
CA THR A 52 -4.57 0.02 0.40
C THR A 52 -4.68 0.67 -0.98
N GLY A 53 -3.65 1.43 -1.37
CA GLY A 53 -3.55 2.06 -2.70
C GLY A 53 -4.18 3.45 -2.82
N ILE A 54 -4.69 4.03 -1.74
CA ILE A 54 -5.19 5.42 -1.69
C ILE A 54 -4.38 6.15 -0.61
N THR A 55 -4.01 7.40 -0.86
CA THR A 55 -3.42 8.29 0.16
C THR A 55 -4.34 8.30 1.39
N GLU A 56 -3.83 7.86 2.53
CA GLU A 56 -4.60 7.79 3.79
C GLU A 56 -5.18 9.18 4.12
N ASN A 57 -6.50 9.34 4.00
CA ASN A 57 -7.17 10.54 4.48
C ASN A 57 -7.42 10.38 5.97
N ARG A 58 -6.39 10.70 6.78
CA ARG A 58 -6.40 10.61 8.25
C ARG A 58 -7.34 11.62 8.91
N LYS A 59 -8.63 11.51 8.62
CA LYS A 59 -9.66 12.46 9.06
C LYS A 59 -9.83 12.43 10.57
N ALA A 60 -9.73 11.26 11.20
CA ALA A 60 -9.87 11.14 12.65
C ALA A 60 -8.67 11.75 13.38
N LEU A 61 -7.44 11.53 12.91
CA LEU A 61 -6.26 12.20 13.44
C LEU A 61 -6.34 13.72 13.33
N ARG A 62 -6.81 14.25 12.19
CA ARG A 62 -7.03 15.70 12.03
C ARG A 62 -8.06 16.25 13.01
N ARG A 63 -9.15 15.50 13.24
CA ARG A 63 -10.17 15.85 14.24
C ARG A 63 -9.57 15.85 15.65
N LEU A 64 -8.78 14.84 15.98
CA LEU A 64 -8.08 14.74 17.26
C LEU A 64 -7.15 15.93 17.51
N LEU A 65 -6.35 16.31 16.51
CA LEU A 65 -5.47 17.49 16.60
C LEU A 65 -6.28 18.78 16.78
N LYS A 66 -7.42 18.92 16.09
CA LYS A 66 -8.31 20.07 16.24
C LYS A 66 -8.91 20.14 17.65
N ASP A 67 -9.39 19.04 18.19
CA ASP A 67 -9.96 18.99 19.55
C ASP A 67 -8.89 19.21 20.62
N SER A 68 -7.67 18.73 20.39
CA SER A 68 -6.48 19.01 21.19
C SER A 68 -6.15 20.50 21.19
N LYS A 69 -6.14 21.14 20.02
CA LYS A 69 -5.92 22.60 19.87
C LYS A 69 -6.98 23.43 20.59
N ASN A 70 -8.22 22.95 20.62
CA ASN A 70 -9.32 23.59 21.35
C ASN A 70 -9.28 23.30 22.86
N GLY A 71 -8.24 22.61 23.37
CA GLY A 71 -8.06 22.30 24.79
C GLY A 71 -9.00 21.24 25.34
N ARG A 72 -9.81 20.58 24.48
CA ARG A 72 -10.76 19.53 24.89
C ARG A 72 -10.05 18.24 25.29
N ILE A 73 -8.90 17.98 24.67
CA ILE A 73 -8.07 16.80 24.92
C ILE A 73 -6.79 17.24 25.61
N LYS A 74 -6.44 16.56 26.70
CA LYS A 74 -5.18 16.76 27.43
C LYS A 74 -4.26 15.54 27.39
N ARG A 75 -4.82 14.38 27.00
CA ARG A 75 -4.12 13.11 26.93
C ARG A 75 -4.70 12.26 25.81
N VAL A 76 -3.81 11.62 25.06
CA VAL A 76 -4.16 10.66 24.01
C VAL A 76 -3.47 9.34 24.32
N VAL A 77 -4.20 8.23 24.26
CA VAL A 77 -3.64 6.88 24.37
C VAL A 77 -3.67 6.23 22.99
N VAL A 78 -2.54 5.63 22.60
CA VAL A 78 -2.42 4.75 21.44
C VAL A 78 -1.95 3.36 21.89
N ALA A 79 -2.33 2.32 21.16
CA ALA A 79 -1.89 0.96 21.49
C ALA A 79 -0.35 0.82 21.36
N SER A 80 0.21 1.38 20.30
CA SER A 80 1.65 1.38 19.99
C SER A 80 1.98 2.53 19.03
N LEU A 81 3.27 2.86 18.86
CA LEU A 81 3.69 3.97 17.99
C LEU A 81 3.32 3.77 16.51
N ASP A 82 3.34 2.53 16.01
CA ASP A 82 2.99 2.23 14.60
C ASP A 82 1.51 2.49 14.28
N ARG A 83 0.66 2.57 15.32
CA ARG A 83 -0.74 3.01 15.21
C ARG A 83 -0.85 4.51 15.05
N LEU A 84 0.02 5.30 15.67
CA LEU A 84 0.12 6.74 15.41
C LEU A 84 0.61 7.01 13.97
N SER A 85 1.72 6.37 13.57
CA SER A 85 2.21 6.39 12.20
C SER A 85 3.23 5.28 11.93
N ARG A 86 3.28 4.77 10.69
CA ARG A 86 4.36 3.87 10.22
C ARG A 86 5.61 4.62 9.74
N ASP A 87 5.50 5.94 9.62
CA ASP A 87 6.61 6.81 9.22
C ASP A 87 7.15 7.53 10.45
N LEU A 88 8.35 7.11 10.88
CA LEU A 88 9.47 8.00 11.16
C LEU A 88 9.12 9.44 11.56
N ARG A 89 9.34 10.28 10.56
CA ARG A 89 9.28 11.73 10.63
C ARG A 89 7.86 12.19 10.97
N LEU A 90 6.84 11.49 10.48
CA LEU A 90 5.46 11.80 10.81
C LEU A 90 5.13 11.50 12.28
N THR A 91 5.66 10.41 12.87
CA THR A 91 5.52 10.13 14.31
C THR A 91 6.12 11.27 15.12
N GLU A 92 7.37 11.65 14.84
CA GLU A 92 8.06 12.77 15.52
C GLU A 92 7.28 14.08 15.42
N ASN A 93 6.83 14.43 14.21
CA ASN A 93 6.06 15.65 13.99
C ASN A 93 4.76 15.63 14.79
N LEU A 94 4.06 14.50 14.85
CA LEU A 94 2.82 14.39 15.63
C LEU A 94 3.07 14.53 17.13
N LEU A 95 4.11 13.87 17.65
CA LEU A 95 4.46 13.98 19.07
C LEU A 95 4.85 15.42 19.44
N PHE A 96 5.66 16.09 18.60
CA PHE A 96 6.01 17.49 18.77
C PHE A 96 4.78 18.41 18.73
N GLU A 97 3.85 18.18 17.80
CA GLU A 97 2.61 18.95 17.70
C GLU A 97 1.71 18.74 18.93
N PHE A 98 1.57 17.52 19.43
CA PHE A 98 0.81 17.24 20.67
C PHE A 98 1.45 17.92 21.88
N ASP A 99 2.77 17.84 22.01
CA ASP A 99 3.51 18.51 23.10
C ASP A 99 3.32 20.03 23.05
N ARG A 100 3.44 20.65 21.87
CA ARG A 100 3.18 22.09 21.68
C ARG A 100 1.75 22.48 22.06
N LEU A 101 0.79 21.57 21.93
CA LEU A 101 -0.61 21.76 22.34
C LEU A 101 -0.86 21.44 23.83
N GLY A 102 0.16 21.03 24.58
CA GLY A 102 0.07 20.63 25.98
C GLY A 102 -0.69 19.30 26.17
N VAL A 103 -0.64 18.42 25.18
CA VAL A 103 -1.30 17.11 25.18
C VAL A 103 -0.27 16.01 25.34
N LYS A 104 -0.38 15.21 26.41
CA LYS A 104 0.50 14.05 26.61
C LYS A 104 0.03 12.87 25.76
N VAL A 105 0.95 12.25 25.02
CA VAL A 105 0.71 11.00 24.29
C VAL A 105 1.21 9.83 25.13
N LEU A 106 0.30 8.92 25.47
CA LEU A 106 0.55 7.71 26.24
C LEU A 106 0.48 6.52 25.31
N ILE A 107 1.31 5.51 25.57
CA ILE A 107 1.48 4.36 24.68
C ILE A 107 1.27 3.09 25.49
N ALA A 108 0.25 2.32 25.15
CA ALA A 108 -0.16 1.16 25.94
C ALA A 108 0.93 0.08 26.02
N ASP A 109 1.67 -0.15 24.93
CA ASP A 109 2.80 -1.08 24.88
C ASP A 109 4.10 -0.55 25.53
N MET A 110 4.11 0.70 26.00
CA MET A 110 5.21 1.34 26.72
C MET A 110 4.70 2.09 27.95
N PRO A 111 4.27 1.39 29.00
CA PRO A 111 3.53 1.99 30.11
C PRO A 111 4.34 2.98 30.97
N HIS A 112 5.67 2.96 30.87
CA HIS A 112 6.58 3.90 31.55
C HIS A 112 6.99 5.09 30.68
N TYR A 113 6.48 5.18 29.45
CA TYR A 113 6.78 6.28 28.54
C TYR A 113 6.10 7.56 29.02
N ASP A 114 6.89 8.57 29.40
CA ASP A 114 6.40 9.93 29.66
C ASP A 114 6.75 10.88 28.51
N GLY A 115 7.57 10.43 27.54
CA GLY A 115 7.93 11.18 26.33
C GLY A 115 8.84 12.39 26.57
N SER A 116 9.07 12.75 27.84
CA SER A 116 9.95 13.82 28.30
C SER A 116 11.31 13.34 28.82
N ASP A 117 11.48 12.04 29.09
CA ASP A 117 12.77 11.48 29.49
C ASP A 117 13.66 11.27 28.25
N ARG A 118 14.94 11.66 28.34
CA ARG A 118 15.94 11.43 27.29
C ARG A 118 16.04 9.95 26.90
N LYS A 119 15.78 9.04 27.84
CA LYS A 119 15.75 7.59 27.60
C LYS A 119 14.59 7.17 26.69
N ASP A 120 13.42 7.75 26.87
CA ASP A 120 12.23 7.47 26.06
C ASP A 120 12.41 7.92 24.61
N VAL A 121 13.05 9.08 24.40
CA VAL A 121 13.42 9.58 23.07
C VAL A 121 14.41 8.64 22.39
N LEU A 122 15.43 8.16 23.11
CA LEU A 122 16.43 7.24 22.56
C LEU A 122 15.81 5.88 22.18
N ILE A 123 14.99 5.30 23.05
CA ILE A 123 14.31 4.02 22.79
C ILE A 123 13.40 4.13 21.56
N ARG A 124 12.70 5.26 21.41
CA ARG A 124 11.86 5.54 20.25
C ARG A 124 12.67 5.55 18.95
N GLN A 125 13.76 6.33 18.91
CA GLN A 125 14.61 6.44 17.73
C GLN A 125 15.22 5.09 17.33
N ILE A 126 15.64 4.26 18.31
CA ILE A 126 16.15 2.92 18.05
C ILE A 126 15.07 2.01 17.46
N ARG A 127 13.86 1.99 18.05
CA ARG A 127 12.75 1.19 17.52
C ARG A 127 12.37 1.60 16.11
N GLU A 128 12.37 2.89 15.82
CA GLU A 128 12.05 3.41 14.50
C GLU A 128 13.15 3.08 13.48
N ALA A 129 14.43 3.15 13.87
CA ALA A 129 15.54 2.70 13.03
C ALA A 129 15.41 1.20 12.69
N ILE A 130 15.09 0.35 13.67
CA ILE A 130 14.85 -1.09 13.45
C ILE A 130 13.65 -1.31 12.54
N ALA A 131 12.55 -0.58 12.73
CA ALA A 131 11.36 -0.71 11.90
C ALA A 131 11.62 -0.32 10.44
N GLU A 132 12.40 0.74 10.22
CA GLU A 132 12.81 1.16 8.89
C GLU A 132 13.75 0.15 8.24
N GLU A 133 14.69 -0.43 9.00
CA GLU A 133 15.58 -1.48 8.50
C GLU A 133 14.81 -2.74 8.08
N ASN A 134 13.91 -3.22 8.93
CA ASN A 134 13.02 -4.34 8.61
C ASN A 134 12.20 -4.07 7.34
N ARG A 135 11.76 -2.82 7.14
CA ARG A 135 11.02 -2.42 5.94
C ARG A 135 11.89 -2.49 4.70
N LYS A 136 13.13 -1.99 4.77
CA LYS A 136 14.10 -2.09 3.67
C LYS A 136 14.41 -3.54 3.34
N GLU A 137 14.63 -4.38 4.35
CA GLU A 137 14.87 -5.81 4.18
C GLU A 137 13.70 -6.51 3.47
N ILE A 138 12.45 -6.20 3.85
CA ILE A 138 11.26 -6.73 3.16
C ILE A 138 11.23 -6.28 1.70
N ILE A 139 11.51 -5.00 1.41
CA ILE A 139 11.54 -4.48 0.04
C ILE A 139 12.62 -5.19 -0.77
N GLU A 140 13.80 -5.36 -0.21
CA GLU A 140 14.93 -6.03 -0.85
C GLU A 140 14.61 -7.51 -1.12
N ARG A 141 14.04 -8.22 -0.12
CA ARG A 141 13.61 -9.61 -0.28
C ARG A 141 12.54 -9.75 -1.36
N LEU A 142 11.57 -8.84 -1.43
CA LEU A 142 10.56 -8.81 -2.49
C LEU A 142 11.19 -8.55 -3.86
N LYS A 143 12.17 -7.63 -3.95
CA LYS A 143 12.93 -7.36 -5.17
C LYS A 143 13.68 -8.63 -5.64
N LYS A 144 14.47 -9.24 -4.76
CA LYS A 144 15.19 -10.51 -5.02
C LYS A 144 14.24 -11.62 -5.46
N GLY A 145 13.08 -11.75 -4.79
CA GLY A 145 12.07 -12.73 -5.17
C GLY A 145 11.46 -12.50 -6.55
N ARG A 146 11.30 -11.25 -6.99
CA ARG A 146 10.83 -10.91 -8.35
C ARG A 146 11.90 -11.18 -9.40
N GLU A 147 13.15 -10.82 -9.13
CA GLU A 147 14.28 -11.13 -10.00
C GLU A 147 14.42 -12.63 -10.21
N GLU A 148 14.34 -13.43 -9.14
CA GLU A 148 14.42 -14.89 -9.22
C GLU A 148 13.27 -15.49 -10.03
N ARG A 149 12.06 -14.92 -9.95
CA ARG A 149 10.95 -15.33 -10.82
C ARG A 149 11.28 -15.09 -12.29
N ILE A 150 11.82 -13.92 -12.64
CA ILE A 150 12.22 -13.60 -14.01
C ILE A 150 13.28 -14.59 -14.50
N ARG A 151 14.33 -14.87 -13.70
CA ARG A 151 15.37 -15.86 -14.04
C ARG A 151 14.79 -17.24 -14.35
N ARG A 152 13.71 -17.62 -13.67
CA ARG A 152 12.97 -18.88 -13.91
C ARG A 152 11.92 -18.80 -15.03
N GLY A 153 11.95 -17.77 -15.89
CA GLY A 153 10.98 -17.57 -16.96
C GLY A 153 9.56 -17.24 -16.47
N LYS A 154 9.39 -16.83 -15.20
CA LYS A 154 8.08 -16.46 -14.64
C LYS A 154 7.95 -14.96 -14.52
N MET A 155 6.80 -14.40 -14.90
CA MET A 155 6.55 -12.96 -14.73
C MET A 155 6.71 -12.51 -13.26
N ALA A 156 7.31 -11.34 -13.04
CA ALA A 156 7.56 -10.72 -11.73
C ALA A 156 6.30 -10.41 -10.91
N GLY A 157 5.11 -10.49 -11.52
CA GLY A 157 3.82 -10.14 -10.92
C GLY A 157 3.25 -8.85 -11.49
N GLY A 158 2.23 -8.30 -10.84
CA GLY A 158 1.52 -7.11 -11.32
C GLY A 158 0.50 -7.41 -12.43
N THR A 159 0.16 -6.39 -13.21
CA THR A 159 -0.81 -6.49 -14.31
C THR A 159 -0.20 -7.25 -15.49
N LEU A 160 -0.89 -8.29 -15.94
CA LEU A 160 -0.45 -9.07 -17.09
C LEU A 160 -0.49 -8.25 -18.40
N PRO A 161 0.45 -8.49 -19.33
CA PRO A 161 0.34 -8.01 -20.70
C PRO A 161 -0.99 -8.43 -21.33
N TYR A 162 -1.47 -7.62 -22.29
CA TYR A 162 -2.62 -7.97 -23.11
C TYR A 162 -2.31 -9.25 -23.90
N GLY A 163 -3.30 -10.13 -24.10
CA GLY A 163 -3.06 -11.47 -24.64
C GLY A 163 -2.92 -12.56 -23.57
N PHE A 164 -2.71 -12.21 -22.30
CA PHE A 164 -2.51 -13.20 -21.24
C PHE A 164 -3.50 -13.04 -20.09
N SER A 165 -3.95 -14.16 -19.56
CA SER A 165 -4.86 -14.29 -18.42
C SER A 165 -4.19 -15.04 -17.28
N ARG A 166 -4.68 -14.84 -16.05
CA ARG A 166 -4.21 -15.58 -14.87
C ARG A 166 -5.30 -16.50 -14.37
N ARG A 167 -4.99 -17.78 -14.20
CA ARG A 167 -5.84 -18.75 -13.50
C ARG A 167 -5.07 -19.25 -12.28
N GLY A 168 -5.40 -18.73 -11.10
CA GLY A 168 -4.65 -19.01 -9.87
C GLY A 168 -3.19 -18.51 -9.97
N LYS A 169 -2.24 -19.44 -9.95
CA LYS A 169 -0.79 -19.16 -10.06
C LYS A 169 -0.25 -19.26 -11.49
N GLU A 170 -1.04 -19.77 -12.42
CA GLU A 170 -0.62 -20.01 -13.80
C GLU A 170 -1.05 -18.87 -14.72
N ILE A 171 -0.19 -18.57 -15.69
CA ILE A 171 -0.43 -17.60 -16.74
C ILE A 171 -0.74 -18.40 -18.00
N SER A 172 -1.86 -18.10 -18.65
CA SER A 172 -2.25 -18.73 -19.89
C SER A 172 -2.55 -17.68 -20.95
N LYS A 173 -2.43 -18.08 -22.21
CA LYS A 173 -2.83 -17.27 -23.37
C LYS A 173 -4.35 -17.12 -23.37
N ASN A 174 -4.84 -15.89 -23.57
CA ASN A 174 -6.24 -15.63 -23.84
C ASN A 174 -6.45 -15.65 -25.37
N PRO A 175 -7.14 -16.65 -25.94
CA PRO A 175 -7.21 -16.84 -27.39
C PRO A 175 -7.71 -15.61 -28.15
N GLN A 176 -8.76 -14.94 -27.66
CA GLN A 176 -9.35 -13.75 -28.29
C GLN A 176 -8.37 -12.57 -28.26
N GLU A 177 -7.71 -12.34 -27.13
CA GLU A 177 -6.74 -11.25 -27.04
C GLU A 177 -5.46 -11.55 -27.83
N GLN A 178 -5.08 -12.83 -27.98
CA GLN A 178 -3.93 -13.26 -28.79
C GLN A 178 -4.15 -13.01 -30.28
N GLU A 179 -5.37 -13.22 -30.77
CA GLU A 179 -5.73 -12.84 -32.13
C GLU A 179 -5.57 -11.34 -32.37
N MET A 180 -6.00 -10.53 -31.41
CA MET A 180 -5.82 -9.08 -31.45
C MET A 180 -4.34 -8.68 -31.40
N VAL A 181 -3.50 -9.36 -30.62
CA VAL A 181 -2.05 -9.15 -30.63
C VAL A 181 -1.50 -9.42 -32.04
N ARG A 182 -1.81 -10.56 -32.65
CA ARG A 182 -1.39 -10.90 -34.01
C ARG A 182 -1.82 -9.85 -35.03
N LEU A 183 -3.08 -9.41 -34.98
CA LEU A 183 -3.61 -8.38 -35.88
C LEU A 183 -2.91 -7.03 -35.69
N ILE A 184 -2.62 -6.64 -34.46
CA ILE A 184 -1.90 -5.39 -34.16
C ILE A 184 -0.51 -5.40 -34.81
N PHE A 185 0.26 -6.49 -34.66
CA PHE A 185 1.58 -6.60 -35.26
C PHE A 185 1.52 -6.69 -36.79
N LEU A 186 0.56 -7.43 -37.36
CA LEU A 186 0.33 -7.47 -38.81
C LEU A 186 0.10 -6.07 -39.39
N LEU A 187 -0.75 -5.26 -38.74
CA LEU A 187 -1.04 -3.91 -39.20
C LEU A 187 0.15 -2.95 -39.02
N GLN A 188 0.98 -3.17 -38.00
CA GLN A 188 2.22 -2.42 -37.79
C GLN A 188 3.28 -2.77 -38.84
N ASP A 189 3.40 -4.03 -39.25
CA ASP A 189 4.27 -4.44 -40.36
C ASP A 189 3.83 -3.81 -41.70
N GLN A 190 2.53 -3.58 -41.87
CA GLN A 190 1.94 -2.78 -42.96
C GLN A 190 2.15 -1.25 -42.81
N LYS A 191 3.01 -0.82 -41.88
CA LYS A 191 3.35 0.59 -41.61
C LYS A 191 2.19 1.47 -41.15
N LYS A 192 1.09 0.89 -40.63
CA LYS A 192 0.01 1.67 -40.04
C LYS A 192 0.44 2.29 -38.72
N THR A 193 0.06 3.53 -38.51
CA THR A 193 0.24 4.23 -37.24
C THR A 193 -0.63 3.62 -36.14
N SER A 194 -0.25 3.83 -34.88
CA SER A 194 -1.05 3.37 -33.74
C SER A 194 -2.48 3.92 -33.73
N GLN A 195 -2.69 5.10 -34.31
CA GLN A 195 -4.01 5.70 -34.50
C GLN A 195 -4.84 4.96 -35.54
N GLU A 196 -4.27 4.67 -36.70
CA GLU A 196 -4.95 3.90 -37.75
C GLU A 196 -5.27 2.47 -37.30
N ILE A 197 -4.36 1.83 -36.55
CA ILE A 197 -4.58 0.51 -35.96
C ILE A 197 -5.75 0.57 -34.97
N ALA A 198 -5.76 1.53 -34.04
CA ALA A 198 -6.86 1.66 -33.08
C ALA A 198 -8.21 1.91 -33.77
N GLN A 199 -8.24 2.79 -34.78
CA GLN A 199 -9.45 3.05 -35.57
C GLN A 199 -9.90 1.81 -36.37
N HIS A 200 -8.97 1.03 -36.92
CA HIS A 200 -9.27 -0.21 -37.62
C HIS A 200 -9.93 -1.23 -36.68
N LEU A 201 -9.34 -1.46 -35.50
CA LEU A 201 -9.89 -2.38 -34.50
C LEU A 201 -11.29 -1.94 -34.03
N ASN A 202 -11.48 -0.65 -33.75
CA ASN A 202 -12.76 -0.12 -33.30
C ASN A 202 -13.84 -0.21 -34.39
N ARG A 203 -13.49 0.06 -35.67
CA ARG A 203 -14.44 -0.07 -36.79
C ARG A 203 -14.93 -1.50 -36.99
N GLN A 204 -14.09 -2.49 -36.69
CA GLN A 204 -14.47 -3.90 -36.72
C GLN A 204 -15.19 -4.38 -35.44
N GLY A 205 -15.49 -3.47 -34.51
CA GLY A 205 -16.23 -3.79 -33.28
C GLY A 205 -15.39 -4.46 -32.19
N PHE A 206 -14.07 -4.58 -32.36
CA PHE A 206 -13.21 -5.15 -31.34
C PHE A 206 -13.07 -4.23 -30.13
N THR A 207 -13.13 -4.82 -28.94
CA THR A 207 -12.97 -4.10 -27.67
C THR A 207 -11.88 -4.73 -26.82
N ARG A 208 -11.37 -3.96 -25.85
CA ARG A 208 -10.38 -4.45 -24.89
C ARG A 208 -11.04 -5.29 -23.80
N ARG A 209 -10.22 -5.87 -22.92
CA ARG A 209 -10.65 -6.67 -21.75
C ARG A 209 -11.76 -6.02 -20.90
N ASN A 210 -11.78 -4.70 -20.80
CA ASN A 210 -12.77 -3.94 -20.03
C ASN A 210 -13.94 -3.41 -20.87
N ARG A 211 -14.15 -3.95 -22.07
CA ARG A 211 -15.18 -3.55 -23.05
C ARG A 211 -15.09 -2.10 -23.52
N LYS A 212 -13.97 -1.43 -23.28
CA LYS A 212 -13.71 -0.08 -23.79
C LYS A 212 -13.07 -0.16 -25.18
N PRO A 213 -13.26 0.89 -26.02
CA PRO A 213 -12.60 0.97 -27.31
C PRO A 213 -11.08 1.02 -27.17
N TRP A 214 -10.40 0.65 -28.26
CA TRP A 214 -8.97 0.79 -28.44
C TRP A 214 -8.58 2.26 -28.60
N THR A 215 -7.47 2.62 -27.99
CA THR A 215 -6.84 3.94 -28.13
C THR A 215 -5.42 3.76 -28.68
N PRO A 216 -4.84 4.77 -29.35
CA PRO A 216 -3.47 4.69 -29.86
C PRO A 216 -2.45 4.32 -28.77
N ARG A 217 -2.64 4.86 -27.55
CA ARG A 217 -1.80 4.55 -26.38
C ARG A 217 -1.82 3.07 -26.00
N GLN A 218 -2.94 2.38 -26.14
CA GLN A 218 -3.02 0.95 -25.82
C GLN A 218 -2.42 0.08 -26.91
N VAL A 219 -2.55 0.47 -28.17
CA VAL A 219 -1.84 -0.17 -29.28
C VAL A 219 -0.33 -0.06 -29.03
N LEU A 220 0.16 1.15 -28.72
CA LEU A 220 1.57 1.35 -28.36
C LEU A 220 2.01 0.51 -27.16
N ALA A 221 1.17 0.32 -26.15
CA ALA A 221 1.49 -0.52 -24.99
C ALA A 221 1.61 -2.02 -25.34
N VAL A 222 0.94 -2.48 -26.40
CA VAL A 222 1.13 -3.84 -26.95
C VAL A 222 2.42 -3.88 -27.77
N LEU A 223 2.59 -2.95 -28.72
CA LEU A 223 3.77 -2.90 -29.60
C LEU A 223 5.08 -2.73 -28.81
N SER A 224 5.09 -1.95 -27.72
CA SER A 224 6.27 -1.75 -26.88
C SER A 224 6.74 -3.02 -26.15
N ARG A 225 6.01 -4.14 -26.28
CA ARG A 225 6.34 -5.45 -25.70
C ARG A 225 6.64 -6.47 -26.80
N GLU A 226 7.20 -6.02 -27.92
CA GLU A 226 7.58 -6.88 -29.05
C GLU A 226 8.47 -8.06 -28.65
N GLU A 227 9.51 -7.84 -27.85
CA GLU A 227 10.40 -8.92 -27.38
C GLU A 227 9.65 -10.01 -26.58
N LEU A 228 8.60 -9.63 -25.83
CA LEU A 228 7.75 -10.59 -25.13
C LEU A 228 6.98 -11.44 -26.14
N TYR A 229 6.31 -10.80 -27.10
CA TYR A 229 5.42 -11.51 -28.02
C TYR A 229 6.17 -12.33 -29.08
N LYS A 230 7.36 -11.89 -29.51
CA LYS A 230 8.17 -12.61 -30.51
C LYS A 230 9.17 -13.60 -29.89
N GLN A 231 9.71 -13.30 -28.71
CA GLN A 231 10.83 -14.06 -28.14
C GLN A 231 10.53 -14.61 -26.74
N GLY A 232 9.36 -14.31 -26.15
CA GLY A 232 9.02 -14.73 -24.79
C GLY A 232 9.83 -14.02 -23.72
N MET A 233 10.47 -12.89 -24.05
CA MET A 233 11.36 -12.18 -23.15
C MET A 233 10.59 -11.39 -22.09
N ILE A 234 10.98 -11.56 -20.83
CA ILE A 234 10.41 -10.87 -19.66
C ILE A 234 11.52 -10.17 -18.87
N ARG A 235 11.21 -8.99 -18.32
CA ARG A 235 12.20 -8.12 -17.66
C ARG A 235 11.70 -7.61 -16.30
N TYR A 236 12.61 -7.46 -15.35
CA TYR A 236 12.40 -6.74 -14.09
C TYR A 236 13.70 -6.07 -13.65
N GLY A 237 13.73 -4.73 -13.69
CA GLY A 237 14.99 -4.00 -13.56
C GLY A 237 15.94 -4.41 -14.68
N GLU A 238 17.17 -4.77 -14.31
CA GLU A 238 18.21 -5.24 -15.24
C GLU A 238 18.13 -6.75 -15.52
N VAL A 239 17.30 -7.49 -14.76
CA VAL A 239 17.19 -8.94 -14.91
C VAL A 239 16.26 -9.27 -16.08
N VAL A 240 16.77 -10.10 -16.99
CA VAL A 240 16.06 -10.62 -18.17
C VAL A 240 15.86 -12.13 -18.01
N GLY A 241 14.70 -12.61 -18.43
CA GLY A 241 14.39 -14.03 -18.52
C GLY A 241 13.61 -14.33 -19.80
N VAL A 242 13.55 -15.60 -20.17
CA VAL A 242 12.86 -16.06 -21.38
C VAL A 242 11.86 -17.14 -21.00
N ASN A 243 10.67 -17.07 -21.57
CA ASN A 243 9.65 -18.10 -21.46
C ASN A 243 8.99 -18.37 -22.82
N PRO A 244 9.29 -19.52 -23.46
CA PRO A 244 8.71 -19.89 -24.75
C PRO A 244 7.18 -19.96 -24.75
N ASP A 245 6.54 -20.30 -23.63
CA ASP A 245 5.08 -20.37 -23.52
C ASP A 245 4.41 -19.00 -23.66
N LEU A 246 5.19 -17.92 -23.57
CA LEU A 246 4.72 -16.54 -23.76
C LEU A 246 4.87 -16.02 -25.19
N ILE A 247 5.45 -16.78 -26.11
CA ILE A 247 5.57 -16.37 -27.53
C ILE A 247 4.20 -16.41 -28.19
N SER A 248 3.81 -15.33 -28.87
CA SER A 248 2.49 -15.12 -29.49
C SER A 248 2.54 -14.97 -31.01
N LEU A 249 3.71 -14.68 -31.55
CA LEU A 249 4.04 -14.44 -32.95
C LEU A 249 5.09 -15.45 -33.39
#